data_AF-A0A443A6C0-F1
#
_entry.id   AF-A0A443A6C0-F1
#
_cell.length_a   1.000
_cell.length_b   1.000
_cell.length_c   1.000
_cell.angle_alpha   90.00
_cell.angle_beta   90.00
_cell.angle_gamma   90.00
#
_symmetry.space_group_name_H-M   'P 1'
#
loop_
_entity.id
_entity.type
_entity.pdbx_description
1 polymer ?
#
loop_
_entity_poly.entity_id
_entity_poly.type
_entity_poly.pdbx_seq_one_letter_code
_entity_poly.pdbx_strand_id
1 'polypeptide(L)'
;MPEQMHARLFHRLVALFFILLLGAHPASAQNRPAPTPLFDTPGLAAEALKAIAERIGREPRVALVDIRGSEMTVHVQGARPHHLDKWTWIRGRGFFMGMTTRIRGPEIAQPLVATLDPTTVLFPLEGLPLDDLPALIDRISPRAMLEEPALPQSIRIERQLLLVGGTRVGEARIMVHWDTGRESSYVYLNMDGSIHTADVLGTFRARGLDMARDDWHLPMAAQDLAFFGTHRSILRVEIEPRDIDVSYMDPQSRSQTTGMRWTLNGLSVNAPIMEMPATMRPPTEDVFAFTDIDFAMLPALKAAALEKVNEPGMRVLKIVANRPITSIGTPQLVWTLTVGDPAKQGNWITRTEGEAWQVVASPAGEILRVILPPGRRPSVDWWTPANLRDVIDRLVSTFPVSHPFREIVLDPQGGRAHAVDGGDPTLWREFSITAHDISVSSIGGGRHDGVDGTWFTLDALDGYSTEVIFDLVSRTFETMNLPDGYISRLTFSRGNTWVRPPEGRVMLEIRVEHGMRGGRLTWLADGTELDRVMP
;
A
#
# COMPACT_ATOMS: atom_id res chain seq x y z
N MET A 1 -80.28 -7.34 -61.36
CA MET A 1 -79.71 -6.86 -60.08
C MET A 1 -79.17 -8.02 -59.21
N PRO A 2 -78.00 -8.60 -59.52
CA PRO A 2 -77.28 -9.46 -58.56
C PRO A 2 -75.78 -9.14 -58.39
N GLU A 3 -75.29 -8.00 -58.85
CA GLU A 3 -73.84 -7.66 -58.76
C GLU A 3 -73.44 -6.91 -57.49
N GLN A 4 -74.39 -6.36 -56.71
CA GLN A 4 -74.06 -5.62 -55.49
C GLN A 4 -73.91 -6.46 -54.21
N MET A 5 -74.22 -7.77 -54.24
CA MET A 5 -74.04 -8.66 -53.08
C MET A 5 -72.63 -9.28 -53.00
N HIS A 6 -72.00 -9.60 -54.13
CA HIS A 6 -70.67 -10.22 -54.12
C HIS A 6 -69.56 -9.26 -53.68
N ALA A 7 -69.64 -7.98 -54.06
CA ALA A 7 -68.65 -6.97 -53.64
C ALA A 7 -68.65 -6.72 -52.11
N ARG A 8 -69.82 -6.81 -51.46
CA ARG A 8 -69.95 -6.59 -50.01
C ARG A 8 -69.50 -7.80 -49.17
N LEU A 9 -69.59 -9.03 -49.70
CA LEU A 9 -69.06 -10.22 -49.02
C LEU A 9 -67.53 -10.28 -49.11
N PHE A 10 -66.96 -9.93 -50.28
CA PHE A 10 -65.50 -9.93 -50.49
C PHE A 10 -64.80 -8.85 -49.67
N HIS A 11 -65.38 -7.65 -49.58
CA HIS A 11 -64.85 -6.58 -48.72
C HIS A 11 -64.95 -6.92 -47.22
N ARG A 12 -65.98 -7.67 -46.78
CA ARG A 12 -66.10 -8.11 -45.38
C ARG A 12 -65.12 -9.23 -45.03
N LEU A 13 -64.80 -10.13 -45.96
CA LEU A 13 -63.80 -11.19 -45.76
C LEU A 13 -62.36 -10.64 -45.80
N VAL A 14 -62.06 -9.69 -46.70
CA VAL A 14 -60.75 -9.01 -46.74
C VAL A 14 -60.56 -8.10 -45.53
N ALA A 15 -61.62 -7.43 -45.06
CA ALA A 15 -61.58 -6.66 -43.82
C ALA A 15 -61.45 -7.55 -42.58
N LEU A 16 -62.07 -8.74 -42.54
CA LEU A 16 -61.85 -9.70 -41.43
C LEU A 16 -60.42 -10.27 -41.44
N PHE A 17 -59.85 -10.54 -42.61
CA PHE A 17 -58.46 -11.01 -42.76
C PHE A 17 -57.47 -9.91 -42.37
N PHE A 18 -57.71 -8.66 -42.75
CA PHE A 18 -56.92 -7.51 -42.30
C PHE A 18 -57.13 -7.21 -40.80
N ILE A 19 -58.32 -7.40 -40.22
CA ILE A 19 -58.54 -7.22 -38.77
C ILE A 19 -57.90 -8.37 -37.97
N LEU A 20 -57.82 -9.59 -38.52
CA LEU A 20 -57.06 -10.71 -37.93
C LEU A 20 -55.53 -10.54 -38.08
N LEU A 21 -55.07 -9.87 -39.15
CA LEU A 21 -53.65 -9.50 -39.34
C LEU A 21 -53.24 -8.22 -38.60
N LEU A 22 -54.15 -7.26 -38.38
CA LEU A 22 -53.94 -6.03 -37.59
C LEU A 22 -54.17 -6.26 -36.09
N GLY A 23 -54.99 -7.25 -35.70
CA GLY A 23 -55.06 -7.79 -34.34
C GLY A 23 -53.87 -8.67 -33.95
N ALA A 24 -53.05 -9.06 -34.93
CA ALA A 24 -51.71 -9.60 -34.74
C ALA A 24 -50.65 -8.48 -34.87
N HIS A 25 -50.87 -7.33 -34.23
CA HIS A 25 -49.74 -6.47 -33.88
C HIS A 25 -48.76 -7.29 -33.01
N PRO A 26 -47.43 -7.17 -33.22
CA PRO A 26 -46.41 -7.86 -32.44
C PRO A 26 -46.27 -7.26 -31.01
N ALA A 27 -47.38 -6.99 -30.33
CA ALA A 27 -47.40 -6.53 -28.94
C ALA A 27 -47.14 -7.67 -27.93
N SER A 28 -46.92 -8.91 -28.39
CA SER A 28 -46.62 -10.08 -27.54
C SER A 28 -45.27 -10.75 -27.85
N ALA A 29 -44.43 -10.13 -28.70
CA ALA A 29 -43.06 -10.60 -28.94
C ALA A 29 -42.01 -9.94 -28.02
N GLN A 30 -42.29 -8.76 -27.47
CA GLN A 30 -41.36 -8.01 -26.59
C GLN A 30 -41.48 -8.31 -25.09
N ASN A 31 -42.56 -8.97 -24.64
CA ASN A 31 -42.78 -9.32 -23.22
C ASN A 31 -42.61 -10.81 -22.91
N ARG A 32 -41.70 -11.47 -23.63
CA ARG A 32 -41.39 -12.88 -23.37
C ARG A 32 -40.00 -12.92 -22.72
N PRO A 33 -39.88 -13.42 -21.47
CA PRO A 33 -38.64 -13.33 -20.72
C PRO A 33 -37.51 -13.97 -21.52
N ALA A 34 -36.34 -13.31 -21.52
CA ALA A 34 -35.12 -13.86 -22.10
C ALA A 34 -34.82 -15.24 -21.47
N PRO A 35 -34.14 -16.16 -22.19
CA PRO A 35 -33.71 -17.42 -21.59
C PRO A 35 -32.96 -17.17 -20.29
N THR A 36 -33.40 -17.80 -19.21
CA THR A 36 -32.74 -17.68 -17.90
C THR A 36 -31.29 -18.14 -18.02
N PRO A 37 -30.31 -17.32 -17.59
CA PRO A 37 -28.91 -17.72 -17.49
C PRO A 37 -28.72 -19.04 -16.74
N LEU A 38 -27.72 -19.83 -17.12
CA LEU A 38 -27.42 -21.13 -16.50
C LEU A 38 -27.10 -21.01 -14.99
N PHE A 39 -26.62 -19.85 -14.58
CA PHE A 39 -26.21 -19.58 -13.22
C PHE A 39 -27.28 -18.85 -12.39
N ASP A 40 -28.48 -18.64 -12.94
CA ASP A 40 -29.64 -18.08 -12.22
C ASP A 40 -30.59 -19.17 -11.69
N THR A 41 -30.41 -20.42 -12.10
CA THR A 41 -31.26 -21.56 -11.67
C THR A 41 -30.39 -22.64 -11.03
N PRO A 42 -30.65 -23.03 -9.76
CA PRO A 42 -29.92 -24.13 -9.13
C PRO A 42 -30.02 -25.43 -9.95
N GLY A 43 -28.91 -26.16 -10.06
CA GLY A 43 -28.80 -27.43 -10.77
C GLY A 43 -28.68 -27.33 -12.30
N LEU A 44 -29.06 -26.21 -12.92
CA LEU A 44 -29.16 -26.13 -14.39
C LEU A 44 -27.80 -26.26 -15.10
N ALA A 45 -26.73 -25.72 -14.53
CA ALA A 45 -25.38 -25.88 -15.07
C ALA A 45 -24.89 -27.33 -14.92
N ALA A 46 -25.14 -27.98 -13.79
CA ALA A 46 -24.83 -29.38 -13.58
C ALA A 46 -25.59 -30.30 -14.55
N GLU A 47 -26.87 -30.03 -14.81
CA GLU A 47 -27.67 -30.72 -15.82
C GLU A 47 -27.09 -30.55 -17.23
N ALA A 48 -26.70 -29.33 -17.62
CA ALA A 48 -26.09 -29.05 -18.92
C ALA A 48 -24.79 -29.84 -19.11
N LEU A 49 -23.94 -29.86 -18.07
CA LEU A 49 -22.68 -30.59 -18.10
C LEU A 49 -22.88 -32.11 -18.15
N LYS A 50 -23.83 -32.63 -17.37
CA LYS A 50 -24.22 -34.05 -17.39
C LYS A 50 -24.74 -34.47 -18.77
N ALA A 51 -25.57 -33.65 -19.40
CA ALA A 51 -26.08 -33.93 -20.75
C ALA A 51 -24.97 -33.95 -21.82
N ILE A 52 -23.95 -33.09 -21.67
CA ILE A 52 -22.74 -33.16 -22.51
C ILE A 52 -21.98 -34.46 -22.26
N ALA A 53 -21.73 -34.83 -21.00
CA ALA A 53 -21.01 -36.06 -20.64
C ALA A 53 -21.72 -37.33 -21.17
N GLU A 54 -23.05 -37.40 -21.03
CA GLU A 54 -23.87 -38.47 -21.59
C GLU A 54 -23.74 -38.57 -23.12
N ARG A 55 -23.68 -37.42 -23.81
CA ARG A 55 -23.53 -37.39 -25.27
C ARG A 55 -22.14 -37.84 -25.73
N ILE A 56 -21.11 -37.58 -24.93
CA ILE A 56 -19.73 -38.03 -25.16
C ILE A 56 -19.61 -39.55 -24.97
N GLY A 57 -20.40 -40.15 -24.08
CA GLY A 57 -20.46 -41.60 -23.87
C GLY A 57 -19.28 -42.18 -23.08
N ARG A 58 -18.46 -41.33 -22.45
CA ARG A 58 -17.37 -41.69 -21.54
C ARG A 58 -17.15 -40.55 -20.55
N GLU A 59 -16.45 -40.82 -19.46
CA GLU A 59 -16.04 -39.79 -18.51
C GLU A 59 -15.03 -38.83 -19.17
N PRO A 60 -15.38 -37.55 -19.37
CA PRO A 60 -14.51 -36.62 -20.06
C PRO A 60 -13.50 -35.99 -19.11
N ARG A 61 -12.24 -35.90 -19.54
CA ARG A 61 -11.27 -34.98 -18.92
C ARG A 61 -11.43 -33.61 -19.55
N VAL A 62 -11.61 -32.59 -18.72
CA VAL A 62 -12.02 -31.25 -19.13
C VAL A 62 -10.81 -30.33 -19.14
N ALA A 63 -10.66 -29.50 -20.18
CA ALA A 63 -9.65 -28.44 -20.24
C ALA A 63 -10.24 -27.07 -19.89
N LEU A 64 -11.52 -26.86 -20.22
CA LEU A 64 -12.23 -25.58 -20.04
C LEU A 64 -13.73 -25.85 -19.89
N VAL A 65 -14.36 -25.18 -18.93
CA VAL A 65 -15.81 -24.94 -18.90
C VAL A 65 -16.02 -23.43 -19.00
N ASP A 66 -16.82 -22.97 -19.96
CA ASP A 66 -17.16 -21.55 -20.17
C ASP A 66 -18.69 -21.41 -20.23
N ILE A 67 -19.28 -20.75 -19.24
CA ILE A 67 -20.71 -20.53 -19.09
C ILE A 67 -20.99 -19.05 -19.38
N ARG A 68 -21.86 -18.76 -20.36
CA ARG A 68 -22.24 -17.40 -20.74
C ARG A 68 -23.73 -17.30 -20.98
N GLY A 69 -24.43 -16.59 -20.10
CA GLY A 69 -25.89 -16.50 -20.16
C GLY A 69 -26.53 -17.89 -20.24
N SER A 70 -27.20 -18.20 -21.35
CA SER A 70 -27.92 -19.46 -21.58
C SER A 70 -27.12 -20.54 -22.34
N GLU A 71 -25.80 -20.36 -22.47
CA GLU A 71 -24.89 -21.26 -23.16
C GLU A 71 -23.79 -21.80 -22.22
N MET A 72 -23.46 -23.08 -22.34
CA MET A 72 -22.26 -23.71 -21.78
C MET A 72 -21.42 -24.29 -22.90
N THR A 73 -20.15 -23.92 -22.95
CA THR A 73 -19.13 -24.52 -23.79
C THR A 73 -18.15 -25.30 -22.93
N VAL A 74 -17.86 -26.55 -23.30
CA VAL A 74 -16.90 -27.42 -22.62
C VAL A 74 -15.87 -27.91 -23.61
N HIS A 75 -14.60 -27.72 -23.29
CA HIS A 75 -13.50 -28.32 -24.05
C HIS A 75 -13.03 -29.56 -23.30
N VAL A 76 -13.05 -30.71 -23.97
CA VAL A 76 -12.69 -32.01 -23.39
C VAL A 76 -11.57 -32.65 -24.18
N GLN A 77 -10.84 -33.58 -23.56
CA GLN A 77 -9.89 -34.43 -24.28
C GLN A 77 -10.63 -35.18 -25.39
N GLY A 78 -10.21 -35.00 -26.64
CA GLY A 78 -10.82 -35.65 -27.79
C GLY A 78 -10.49 -37.14 -27.88
N ALA A 79 -10.91 -37.78 -28.96
CA ALA A 79 -10.61 -39.20 -29.20
C ALA A 79 -9.10 -39.48 -29.38
N ARG A 80 -8.34 -38.47 -29.81
CA ARG A 80 -6.87 -38.52 -29.88
C ARG A 80 -6.28 -37.84 -28.65
N PRO A 81 -5.23 -38.40 -28.01
CA PRO A 81 -4.73 -37.92 -26.72
C PRO A 81 -4.37 -36.43 -26.64
N HIS A 82 -3.83 -35.86 -27.73
CA HIS A 82 -3.36 -34.47 -27.83
C HIS A 82 -4.34 -33.54 -28.56
N HIS A 83 -5.60 -33.95 -28.72
CA HIS A 83 -6.62 -33.13 -29.35
C HIS A 83 -7.67 -32.73 -28.31
N LEU A 84 -8.27 -31.55 -28.50
CA LEU A 84 -9.42 -31.11 -27.73
C LEU A 84 -10.65 -31.08 -28.62
N ASP A 85 -11.77 -31.56 -28.09
CA ASP A 85 -13.08 -31.45 -28.71
C ASP A 85 -13.91 -30.43 -27.93
N LYS A 86 -14.53 -29.49 -28.64
CA LYS A 86 -15.50 -28.54 -28.11
C LYS A 86 -16.90 -29.12 -28.22
N TRP A 87 -17.63 -29.04 -27.11
CA TRP A 87 -19.05 -29.33 -27.01
C TRP A 87 -19.78 -28.09 -26.50
N THR A 88 -20.94 -27.80 -27.07
CA THR A 88 -21.74 -26.64 -26.68
C THR A 88 -23.16 -27.07 -26.38
N TRP A 89 -23.63 -26.74 -25.18
CA TRP A 89 -25.02 -26.87 -24.77
C TRP A 89 -25.66 -25.49 -24.76
N ILE A 90 -26.80 -25.35 -25.43
CA ILE A 90 -27.52 -24.08 -25.59
C ILE A 90 -28.95 -24.28 -25.13
N ARG A 91 -29.41 -23.43 -24.21
CA ARG A 91 -30.82 -23.29 -23.88
C ARG A 91 -31.40 -22.11 -24.62
N GLY A 92 -32.18 -22.40 -25.63
CA GLY A 92 -32.77 -21.40 -26.49
C GLY A 92 -34.28 -21.49 -26.49
N ARG A 93 -34.86 -20.60 -27.28
CA ARG A 93 -36.30 -20.63 -27.54
C ARG A 93 -36.57 -21.30 -28.88
N GLY A 94 -37.39 -22.34 -28.87
CA GLY A 94 -37.87 -22.96 -30.10
C GLY A 94 -38.89 -22.07 -30.80
N PHE A 95 -38.87 -22.05 -32.13
CA PHE A 95 -39.77 -21.23 -32.96
C PHE A 95 -41.26 -21.55 -32.71
N PHE A 96 -41.58 -22.78 -32.27
CA PHE A 96 -42.95 -23.25 -32.04
C PHE A 96 -43.21 -23.99 -30.69
N MET A 97 -42.18 -24.33 -29.88
CA MET A 97 -42.30 -25.31 -28.77
C MET A 97 -41.77 -24.86 -27.39
N GLY A 98 -41.81 -23.57 -27.06
CA GLY A 98 -41.32 -23.11 -25.75
C GLY A 98 -39.78 -23.21 -25.63
N MET A 99 -39.26 -23.42 -24.42
CA MET A 99 -37.82 -23.53 -24.17
C MET A 99 -37.28 -24.86 -24.70
N THR A 100 -36.25 -24.80 -25.53
CA THR A 100 -35.58 -25.99 -26.09
C THR A 100 -34.12 -26.02 -25.69
N THR A 101 -33.59 -27.23 -25.51
CA THR A 101 -32.17 -27.46 -25.28
C THR A 101 -31.57 -28.08 -26.54
N ARG A 102 -30.35 -27.68 -26.88
CA ARG A 102 -29.61 -28.24 -28.01
C ARG A 102 -28.16 -28.46 -27.63
N ILE A 103 -27.63 -29.62 -27.99
CA ILE A 103 -26.20 -29.95 -27.86
C ILE A 103 -25.57 -29.96 -29.25
N ARG A 104 -24.41 -29.33 -29.40
CA ARG A 104 -23.57 -29.33 -30.61
C ARG A 104 -22.19 -29.89 -30.27
N GLY A 105 -21.55 -30.55 -31.23
CA GLY A 105 -20.23 -31.17 -31.09
C GLY A 105 -20.18 -32.63 -31.56
N PRO A 106 -18.99 -33.25 -31.63
CA PRO A 106 -17.70 -32.64 -31.31
C PRO A 106 -17.21 -31.71 -32.45
N GLU A 107 -16.72 -30.53 -32.08
CA GLU A 107 -15.97 -29.63 -32.98
C GLU A 107 -14.50 -29.63 -32.57
N ILE A 108 -13.56 -29.68 -33.51
CA ILE A 108 -12.12 -29.65 -33.18
C ILE A 108 -11.80 -28.29 -32.55
N ALA A 109 -11.31 -28.30 -31.31
CA ALA A 109 -10.85 -27.11 -30.61
C ALA A 109 -9.33 -26.95 -30.76
N GLN A 110 -8.88 -25.71 -30.95
CA GLN A 110 -7.45 -25.42 -30.91
C GLN A 110 -6.96 -25.39 -29.46
N PRO A 111 -5.69 -25.79 -29.20
CA PRO A 111 -5.07 -25.62 -27.89
C PRO A 111 -5.11 -24.14 -27.47
N LEU A 112 -5.34 -23.86 -26.18
CA LEU A 112 -5.29 -22.48 -25.65
C LEU A 112 -3.93 -21.81 -25.90
N VAL A 113 -2.85 -22.60 -25.88
CA VAL A 113 -1.49 -22.17 -26.19
C VAL A 113 -0.88 -23.18 -27.16
N ALA A 114 -0.42 -22.72 -28.33
CA ALA A 114 0.04 -23.58 -29.41
C ALA A 114 1.20 -24.52 -29.03
N THR A 115 2.03 -24.13 -28.05
CA THR A 115 3.19 -24.88 -27.59
C THR A 115 2.91 -25.80 -26.39
N LEU A 116 1.72 -25.73 -25.81
CA LEU A 116 1.39 -26.48 -24.59
C LEU A 116 0.70 -27.80 -24.97
N ASP A 117 1.18 -28.92 -24.43
CA ASP A 117 0.50 -30.21 -24.59
C ASP A 117 -0.90 -30.13 -23.93
N PRO A 118 -1.99 -30.32 -24.69
CA PRO A 118 -3.35 -30.27 -24.15
C PRO A 118 -3.60 -31.21 -22.99
N THR A 119 -2.82 -32.28 -22.84
CA THR A 119 -2.98 -33.21 -21.72
C THR A 119 -2.65 -32.59 -20.36
N THR A 120 -1.83 -31.54 -20.33
CA THR A 120 -1.34 -30.88 -19.10
C THR A 120 -2.37 -29.96 -18.47
N VAL A 121 -3.35 -29.48 -19.25
CA VAL A 121 -4.43 -28.58 -18.79
C VAL A 121 -5.71 -29.29 -18.42
N LEU A 122 -5.72 -30.62 -18.51
CA LEU A 122 -6.89 -31.42 -18.18
C LEU A 122 -7.12 -31.53 -16.67
N PHE A 123 -8.37 -31.50 -16.26
CA PHE A 123 -8.84 -31.75 -14.90
C PHE A 123 -10.10 -32.64 -14.93
N PRO A 124 -10.39 -33.39 -13.84
CA PRO A 124 -11.58 -34.23 -13.76
C PRO A 124 -12.86 -33.38 -13.73
N LEU A 125 -13.96 -33.96 -14.17
CA LEU A 125 -15.28 -33.32 -14.14
C LEU A 125 -15.91 -33.35 -12.74
N GLU A 126 -15.53 -34.35 -11.93
CA GLU A 126 -15.97 -34.50 -10.54
C GLU A 126 -15.49 -33.35 -9.66
N GLY A 127 -16.36 -32.88 -8.75
CA GLY A 127 -16.04 -31.82 -7.80
C GLY A 127 -16.19 -30.38 -8.31
N LEU A 128 -16.74 -30.18 -9.52
CA LEU A 128 -17.11 -28.85 -10.00
C LEU A 128 -18.33 -28.31 -9.22
N PRO A 129 -18.28 -27.09 -8.65
CA PRO A 129 -19.39 -26.54 -7.86
C PRO A 129 -20.49 -25.94 -8.75
N LEU A 130 -21.08 -26.77 -9.63
CA LEU A 130 -22.10 -26.35 -10.60
C LEU A 130 -23.54 -26.57 -10.13
N ASP A 131 -23.73 -27.30 -9.03
CA ASP A 131 -25.05 -27.66 -8.52
C ASP A 131 -25.80 -26.45 -7.96
N ASP A 132 -25.10 -25.47 -7.38
CA ASP A 132 -25.70 -24.28 -6.79
C ASP A 132 -24.92 -23.00 -7.13
N LEU A 133 -24.77 -22.75 -8.43
CA LEU A 133 -24.17 -21.51 -8.92
C LEU A 133 -24.84 -20.22 -8.41
N PRO A 134 -26.18 -20.13 -8.29
CA PRO A 134 -26.81 -18.93 -7.73
C PRO A 134 -26.32 -18.61 -6.31
N ALA A 135 -26.31 -19.61 -5.40
CA ALA A 135 -25.83 -19.39 -4.03
C ALA A 135 -24.32 -19.06 -3.99
N LEU A 136 -23.53 -19.63 -4.91
CA LEU A 136 -22.13 -19.27 -5.09
C LEU A 136 -21.99 -17.80 -5.50
N ILE A 137 -22.74 -17.36 -6.52
CA ILE A 137 -22.72 -15.98 -7.03
C ILE A 137 -23.13 -15.00 -5.94
N ASP A 138 -24.22 -15.26 -5.23
CA ASP A 138 -24.69 -14.38 -4.16
C ASP A 138 -23.62 -14.19 -3.07
N ARG A 139 -22.92 -15.28 -2.71
CA ARG A 139 -21.83 -15.23 -1.72
C ARG A 139 -20.64 -14.39 -2.18
N ILE A 140 -20.27 -14.45 -3.44
CA ILE A 140 -19.05 -13.81 -3.97
C ILE A 140 -19.30 -12.42 -4.57
N SER A 141 -20.54 -12.08 -4.90
CA SER A 141 -20.90 -10.80 -5.52
C SER A 141 -20.41 -9.58 -4.74
N PRO A 142 -20.43 -9.54 -3.39
CA PRO A 142 -19.82 -8.44 -2.65
C PRO A 142 -18.35 -8.23 -2.97
N ARG A 143 -17.60 -9.30 -3.30
CA ARG A 143 -16.17 -9.22 -3.63
C ARG A 143 -15.89 -8.58 -4.99
N ALA A 144 -16.89 -8.54 -5.88
CA ALA A 144 -16.77 -7.91 -7.20
C ALA A 144 -16.73 -6.36 -7.13
N MET A 145 -17.10 -5.76 -5.98
CA MET A 145 -16.96 -4.32 -5.71
C MET A 145 -17.58 -3.41 -6.79
N LEU A 146 -18.66 -3.85 -7.42
CA LEU A 146 -19.43 -3.01 -8.34
C LEU A 146 -20.17 -1.93 -7.54
N GLU A 147 -20.29 -0.73 -8.10
CA GLU A 147 -21.17 0.29 -7.56
C GLU A 147 -22.62 0.02 -7.99
N GLU A 148 -22.80 -0.33 -9.25
CA GLU A 148 -24.09 -0.76 -9.81
C GLU A 148 -24.24 -2.29 -9.71
N PRO A 149 -25.24 -2.82 -8.97
CA PRO A 149 -25.45 -4.26 -8.88
C PRO A 149 -25.70 -4.87 -10.26
N ALA A 150 -24.97 -5.94 -10.59
CA ALA A 150 -25.12 -6.67 -11.84
C ALA A 150 -24.94 -8.18 -11.62
N LEU A 151 -25.55 -8.97 -12.51
CA LEU A 151 -25.29 -10.40 -12.59
C LEU A 151 -23.96 -10.65 -13.32
N PRO A 152 -23.28 -11.78 -13.06
CA PRO A 152 -22.12 -12.18 -13.82
C PRO A 152 -22.45 -12.28 -15.31
N GLN A 153 -21.50 -11.90 -16.16
CA GLN A 153 -21.59 -12.10 -17.60
C GLN A 153 -21.07 -13.49 -18.00
N SER A 154 -20.05 -13.99 -17.29
CA SER A 154 -19.49 -15.32 -17.56
C SER A 154 -18.89 -15.99 -16.33
N ILE A 155 -18.89 -17.32 -16.35
CA ILE A 155 -18.16 -18.19 -15.40
C ILE A 155 -17.27 -19.10 -16.22
N ARG A 156 -15.97 -19.07 -15.94
CA ARG A 156 -14.96 -19.89 -16.59
C ARG A 156 -14.24 -20.77 -15.58
N ILE A 157 -14.04 -22.04 -15.91
CA ILE A 157 -13.26 -22.99 -15.10
C ILE A 157 -12.15 -23.55 -15.96
N GLU A 158 -10.91 -23.25 -15.59
CA GLU A 158 -9.71 -23.72 -16.31
C GLU A 158 -8.50 -23.81 -15.38
N ARG A 159 -7.46 -24.53 -15.79
CA ARG A 159 -6.16 -24.50 -15.11
C ARG A 159 -5.43 -23.21 -15.41
N GLN A 160 -4.91 -22.54 -14.37
CA GLN A 160 -4.14 -21.31 -14.54
C GLN A 160 -2.85 -21.56 -15.33
N LEU A 161 -2.57 -20.69 -16.29
CA LEU A 161 -1.31 -20.68 -17.02
C LEU A 161 -0.38 -19.64 -16.40
N LEU A 162 0.75 -20.09 -15.86
CA LEU A 162 1.79 -19.25 -15.28
C LEU A 162 2.87 -19.06 -16.34
N LEU A 163 3.08 -17.82 -16.78
CA LEU A 163 4.01 -17.50 -17.87
C LEU A 163 5.38 -16.98 -17.39
N VAL A 164 5.50 -16.65 -16.10
CA VAL A 164 6.74 -16.10 -15.52
C VAL A 164 7.75 -17.23 -15.31
N GLY A 165 8.93 -17.11 -15.96
CA GLY A 165 9.99 -18.13 -15.89
C GLY A 165 9.75 -19.36 -16.77
N GLY A 166 8.83 -19.26 -17.75
CA GLY A 166 8.41 -20.35 -18.63
C GLY A 166 6.96 -20.76 -18.40
N THR A 167 6.35 -21.45 -19.36
CA THR A 167 4.94 -21.86 -19.27
C THR A 167 4.78 -23.03 -18.30
N ARG A 168 4.11 -22.78 -17.17
CA ARG A 168 3.72 -23.79 -16.18
C ARG A 168 2.20 -23.82 -16.06
N VAL A 169 1.67 -25.00 -15.77
CA VAL A 169 0.24 -25.20 -15.53
C VAL A 169 0.00 -25.31 -14.04
N GLY A 170 -0.79 -24.39 -13.51
CA GLY A 170 -1.24 -24.36 -12.12
C GLY A 170 -2.50 -25.19 -11.88
N GLU A 171 -3.14 -24.92 -10.75
CA GLU A 171 -4.38 -25.56 -10.35
C GLU A 171 -5.58 -25.05 -11.18
N ALA A 172 -6.65 -25.85 -11.21
CA ALA A 172 -7.93 -25.41 -11.75
C ALA A 172 -8.55 -24.35 -10.85
N ARG A 173 -9.09 -23.29 -11.46
CA ARG A 173 -9.70 -22.15 -10.77
C ARG A 173 -11.00 -21.78 -11.46
N ILE A 174 -11.93 -21.25 -10.68
CA ILE A 174 -13.19 -20.70 -11.18
C ILE A 174 -13.00 -19.19 -11.28
N MET A 175 -13.21 -18.62 -12.45
CA MET A 175 -13.19 -17.20 -12.72
C MET A 175 -14.61 -16.75 -13.03
N VAL A 176 -15.13 -15.84 -12.22
CA VAL A 176 -16.44 -15.22 -12.42
C VAL A 176 -16.21 -13.77 -12.85
N HIS A 177 -16.81 -13.38 -13.97
CA HIS A 177 -16.61 -12.08 -14.59
C HIS A 177 -17.91 -11.29 -14.62
N TRP A 178 -17.86 -10.05 -14.15
CA TRP A 178 -18.92 -9.06 -14.27
C TRP A 178 -18.49 -7.95 -15.24
N ASP A 179 -19.42 -7.54 -16.09
CA ASP A 179 -19.26 -6.40 -17.00
C ASP A 179 -20.61 -5.69 -17.16
N THR A 180 -20.64 -4.41 -16.78
CA THR A 180 -21.83 -3.54 -16.93
C THR A 180 -21.73 -2.63 -18.15
N GLY A 181 -20.63 -2.71 -18.91
CA GLY A 181 -20.21 -1.74 -19.91
C GLY A 181 -19.56 -0.48 -19.34
N ARG A 182 -19.66 -0.26 -18.02
CA ARG A 182 -19.06 0.89 -17.29
C ARG A 182 -18.04 0.46 -16.24
N GLU A 183 -18.28 -0.71 -15.66
CA GLU A 183 -17.43 -1.36 -14.68
C GLU A 183 -17.15 -2.79 -15.12
N SER A 184 -15.98 -3.30 -14.74
CA SER A 184 -15.58 -4.69 -14.96
C SER A 184 -14.86 -5.22 -13.73
N SER A 185 -15.14 -6.46 -13.38
CA SER A 185 -14.53 -7.13 -12.23
C SER A 185 -14.42 -8.63 -12.46
N TYR A 186 -13.33 -9.22 -11.95
CA TYR A 186 -13.10 -10.66 -11.92
C TYR A 186 -12.99 -11.14 -10.48
N VAL A 187 -13.67 -12.22 -10.13
CA VAL A 187 -13.46 -12.93 -8.86
C VAL A 187 -12.95 -14.33 -9.18
N TYR A 188 -11.82 -14.68 -8.58
CA TYR A 188 -11.16 -15.97 -8.75
C TYR A 188 -11.39 -16.81 -7.51
N LEU A 189 -11.81 -18.06 -7.70
CA LEU A 189 -12.11 -19.01 -6.63
C LEU A 189 -11.27 -20.27 -6.78
N ASN A 190 -11.01 -20.91 -5.65
CA ASN A 190 -10.60 -22.31 -5.59
C ASN A 190 -11.75 -23.23 -6.04
N MET A 191 -11.44 -24.49 -6.35
CA MET A 191 -12.44 -25.49 -6.75
C MET A 191 -13.46 -25.82 -5.64
N ASP A 192 -13.11 -25.58 -4.37
CA ASP A 192 -14.03 -25.69 -3.22
C ASP A 192 -14.99 -24.48 -3.07
N GLY A 193 -14.87 -23.47 -3.96
CA GLY A 193 -15.68 -22.27 -3.94
C GLY A 193 -15.23 -21.19 -2.95
N SER A 194 -14.08 -21.36 -2.28
CA SER A 194 -13.45 -20.29 -1.49
C SER A 194 -12.81 -19.24 -2.39
N ILE A 195 -12.89 -17.97 -1.97
CA ILE A 195 -12.31 -16.84 -2.72
C ILE A 195 -10.78 -16.92 -2.66
N HIS A 196 -10.14 -16.91 -3.82
CA HIS A 196 -8.69 -16.84 -3.94
C HIS A 196 -8.20 -15.39 -4.04
N THR A 197 -8.73 -14.64 -5.00
CA THR A 197 -8.40 -13.22 -5.23
C THR A 197 -9.50 -12.57 -6.06
N ALA A 198 -9.47 -11.25 -6.20
CA ALA A 198 -10.28 -10.54 -7.18
C ALA A 198 -9.44 -9.52 -7.95
N ASP A 199 -9.87 -9.19 -9.15
CA ASP A 199 -9.41 -8.01 -9.86
C ASP A 199 -10.59 -7.05 -10.03
N VAL A 200 -10.55 -5.96 -9.28
CA VAL A 200 -11.60 -4.94 -9.25
C VAL A 200 -11.12 -3.61 -9.80
N LEU A 201 -9.96 -3.55 -10.46
CA LEU A 201 -9.40 -2.28 -10.97
C LEU A 201 -10.31 -1.58 -11.98
N GLY A 202 -11.22 -2.32 -12.63
CA GLY A 202 -12.22 -1.79 -13.55
C GLY A 202 -13.43 -1.13 -12.90
N THR A 203 -13.60 -1.21 -11.57
CA THR A 203 -14.79 -0.67 -10.89
C THR A 203 -14.65 0.81 -10.56
N PHE A 204 -15.77 1.50 -10.35
CA PHE A 204 -15.77 2.88 -9.85
C PHE A 204 -15.28 2.94 -8.40
N ARG A 205 -15.63 1.93 -7.59
CA ARG A 205 -15.14 1.82 -6.21
C ARG A 205 -13.61 1.76 -6.14
N ALA A 206 -12.96 0.98 -7.00
CA ALA A 206 -11.50 0.90 -7.02
C ALA A 206 -10.84 2.20 -7.54
N ARG A 207 -11.44 2.85 -8.54
CA ARG A 207 -10.95 4.13 -9.07
C ARG A 207 -11.09 5.28 -8.09
N GLY A 208 -12.18 5.28 -7.30
CA GLY A 208 -12.49 6.27 -6.28
C GLY A 208 -11.94 5.96 -4.89
N LEU A 209 -11.21 4.85 -4.73
CA LEU A 209 -10.69 4.43 -3.44
C LEU A 209 -9.76 5.49 -2.85
N ASP A 210 -10.07 5.87 -1.62
CA ASP A 210 -9.25 6.73 -0.79
C ASP A 210 -9.34 6.21 0.66
N MET A 211 -8.39 5.35 1.05
CA MET A 211 -8.33 4.79 2.41
C MET A 211 -8.04 5.83 3.48
N ALA A 212 -7.65 7.05 3.10
CA ALA A 212 -7.56 8.15 4.03
C ALA A 212 -8.95 8.74 4.38
N ARG A 213 -10.00 8.46 3.60
CA ARG A 213 -11.40 8.73 3.97
C ARG A 213 -11.97 7.62 4.85
N ASP A 214 -13.13 7.86 5.46
CA ASP A 214 -13.74 6.93 6.43
C ASP A 214 -14.64 5.87 5.79
N ASP A 215 -14.86 5.93 4.48
CA ASP A 215 -15.76 5.08 3.70
C ASP A 215 -15.08 3.90 2.98
N TRP A 216 -13.82 3.61 3.34
CA TRP A 216 -13.07 2.50 2.78
C TRP A 216 -13.44 1.14 3.40
N HIS A 217 -13.16 0.05 2.70
CA HIS A 217 -13.57 -1.32 3.07
C HIS A 217 -12.71 -1.94 4.18
N LEU A 218 -12.63 -1.29 5.33
CA LEU A 218 -11.81 -1.72 6.47
C LEU A 218 -12.06 -3.18 6.91
N PRO A 219 -13.30 -3.71 7.00
CA PRO A 219 -13.51 -5.10 7.38
C PRO A 219 -12.86 -6.11 6.42
N MET A 220 -12.85 -5.81 5.13
CA MET A 220 -12.20 -6.67 4.13
C MET A 220 -10.68 -6.62 4.28
N ALA A 221 -10.11 -5.42 4.46
CA ALA A 221 -8.69 -5.28 4.73
C ALA A 221 -8.26 -6.04 5.99
N ALA A 222 -9.03 -5.91 7.07
CA ALA A 222 -8.77 -6.61 8.32
C ALA A 222 -8.83 -8.14 8.16
N GLN A 223 -9.76 -8.66 7.34
CA GLN A 223 -9.86 -10.08 7.04
C GLN A 223 -8.63 -10.59 6.27
N ASP A 224 -8.22 -9.91 5.22
CA ASP A 224 -7.06 -10.31 4.41
C ASP A 224 -5.75 -10.18 5.20
N LEU A 225 -5.62 -9.10 5.99
CA LEU A 225 -4.43 -8.82 6.80
C LEU A 225 -4.34 -9.69 8.07
N ALA A 226 -5.42 -10.38 8.46
CA ALA A 226 -5.39 -11.38 9.52
C ALA A 226 -4.35 -12.50 9.26
N PHE A 227 -3.88 -12.64 8.00
CA PHE A 227 -2.72 -13.45 7.63
C PHE A 227 -1.51 -13.29 8.57
N PHE A 228 -1.24 -12.07 9.04
CA PHE A 228 -0.09 -11.81 9.92
C PHE A 228 -0.29 -12.32 11.36
N GLY A 229 -1.55 -12.51 11.78
CA GLY A 229 -1.91 -13.03 13.09
C GLY A 229 -1.26 -12.29 14.27
N THR A 230 -0.89 -13.04 15.30
CA THR A 230 -0.29 -12.53 16.55
C THR A 230 1.24 -12.55 16.53
N HIS A 231 1.86 -12.91 15.41
CA HIS A 231 3.31 -13.04 15.34
C HIS A 231 3.98 -11.65 15.30
N ARG A 232 5.02 -11.46 16.12
CA ARG A 232 5.80 -10.22 16.15
C ARG A 232 6.87 -10.20 15.07
N SER A 233 6.48 -9.74 13.89
CA SER A 233 7.37 -9.57 12.75
C SER A 233 7.18 -8.24 12.01
N ILE A 234 6.14 -7.47 12.34
CA ILE A 234 5.79 -6.27 11.59
C ILE A 234 6.73 -5.14 11.99
N LEU A 235 7.36 -4.52 10.99
CA LEU A 235 8.23 -3.35 11.16
C LEU A 235 7.45 -2.05 10.95
N ARG A 236 6.54 -2.07 9.97
CA ARG A 236 5.80 -0.89 9.53
C ARG A 236 4.52 -1.31 8.82
N VAL A 237 3.42 -0.65 9.18
CA VAL A 237 2.18 -0.64 8.42
C VAL A 237 1.98 0.76 7.90
N GLU A 238 1.77 0.89 6.61
CA GLU A 238 1.62 2.16 5.91
C GLU A 238 0.31 2.13 5.13
N ILE A 239 -0.58 3.06 5.43
CA ILE A 239 -1.89 3.21 4.81
C ILE A 239 -1.83 4.46 3.94
N GLU A 240 -1.87 4.25 2.63
CA GLU A 240 -1.96 5.29 1.61
C GLU A 240 -3.36 5.28 0.99
N PRO A 241 -3.75 6.28 0.18
CA PRO A 241 -5.10 6.35 -0.38
C PRO A 241 -5.52 5.09 -1.16
N ARG A 242 -4.57 4.35 -1.74
CA ARG A 242 -4.86 3.23 -2.65
C ARG A 242 -4.44 1.87 -2.13
N ASP A 243 -3.64 1.80 -1.08
CA ASP A 243 -3.08 0.55 -0.60
C ASP A 243 -2.67 0.61 0.87
N ILE A 244 -2.43 -0.58 1.41
CA ILE A 244 -1.76 -0.78 2.69
C ILE A 244 -0.47 -1.56 2.44
N ASP A 245 0.66 -0.93 2.66
CA ASP A 245 1.97 -1.56 2.59
C ASP A 245 2.40 -2.02 4.00
N VAL A 246 2.68 -3.32 4.12
CA VAL A 246 3.14 -3.96 5.35
C VAL A 246 4.55 -4.47 5.14
N SER A 247 5.50 -3.86 5.84
CA SER A 247 6.89 -4.33 5.90
C SER A 247 7.06 -5.23 7.12
N TYR A 248 7.61 -6.42 6.91
CA TYR A 248 7.82 -7.38 8.00
C TYR A 248 9.12 -8.17 7.84
N MET A 249 9.62 -8.68 8.97
CA MET A 249 10.73 -9.63 8.98
C MET A 249 10.23 -11.03 8.65
N ASP A 250 10.96 -11.74 7.81
CA ASP A 250 10.62 -13.12 7.45
C ASP A 250 10.54 -13.99 8.73
N PRO A 251 9.41 -14.69 8.99
CA PRO A 251 9.27 -15.55 10.17
C PRO A 251 10.31 -16.67 10.25
N GLN A 252 10.85 -17.11 9.11
CA GLN A 252 11.89 -18.13 9.00
C GLN A 252 13.30 -17.54 9.07
N SER A 253 13.48 -16.24 8.78
CA SER A 253 14.79 -15.60 8.78
C SER A 253 14.75 -14.13 9.23
N ARG A 254 15.25 -13.87 10.43
CA ARG A 254 15.38 -12.50 10.98
C ARG A 254 16.37 -11.61 10.25
N SER A 255 17.14 -12.15 9.30
CA SER A 255 18.02 -11.36 8.44
C SER A 255 17.34 -10.89 7.17
N GLN A 256 16.08 -11.28 6.96
CA GLN A 256 15.35 -11.03 5.74
C GLN A 256 14.13 -10.16 6.03
N THR A 257 13.96 -9.11 5.24
CA THR A 257 12.76 -8.29 5.24
C THR A 257 12.04 -8.44 3.92
N THR A 258 10.73 -8.41 3.97
CA THR A 258 9.89 -8.43 2.78
C THR A 258 8.69 -7.51 2.98
N GLY A 259 8.03 -7.20 1.87
CA GLY A 259 6.88 -6.33 1.83
C GLY A 259 5.67 -7.05 1.25
N MET A 260 4.51 -6.82 1.86
CA MET A 260 3.23 -7.15 1.27
C MET A 260 2.41 -5.88 1.07
N ARG A 261 1.68 -5.83 -0.03
CA ARG A 261 0.73 -4.78 -0.35
C ARG A 261 -0.67 -5.37 -0.35
N TRP A 262 -1.55 -4.74 0.39
CA TRP A 262 -2.97 -4.96 0.29
C TRP A 262 -3.63 -3.86 -0.56
N THR A 263 -4.46 -4.27 -1.50
CA THR A 263 -5.37 -3.39 -2.27
C THR A 263 -6.76 -4.02 -2.26
N LEU A 264 -7.76 -3.40 -2.92
CA LEU A 264 -9.04 -4.07 -3.12
C LEU A 264 -8.93 -5.38 -3.93
N ASN A 265 -7.83 -5.63 -4.64
CA ASN A 265 -7.59 -6.91 -5.29
C ASN A 265 -7.20 -8.02 -4.30
N GLY A 266 -6.80 -7.65 -3.07
CA GLY A 266 -6.33 -8.55 -2.02
C GLY A 266 -4.87 -8.29 -1.64
N LEU A 267 -4.31 -9.21 -0.85
CA LEU A 267 -2.93 -9.17 -0.38
C LEU A 267 -1.97 -9.78 -1.42
N SER A 268 -0.89 -9.08 -1.71
CA SER A 268 0.14 -9.50 -2.68
C SER A 268 1.55 -9.18 -2.15
N VAL A 269 2.56 -9.91 -2.62
CA VAL A 269 3.96 -9.58 -2.34
C VAL A 269 4.36 -8.40 -3.24
N ASN A 270 4.83 -7.31 -2.65
CA ASN A 270 5.17 -6.08 -3.39
C ASN A 270 6.68 -5.82 -3.48
N ALA A 271 7.49 -6.53 -2.70
CA ALA A 271 8.93 -6.37 -2.66
C ALA A 271 9.63 -7.73 -2.61
N PRO A 272 10.80 -7.88 -3.26
CA PRO A 272 11.61 -9.08 -3.10
C PRO A 272 12.09 -9.19 -1.66
N ILE A 273 12.38 -10.42 -1.24
CA ILE A 273 13.06 -10.68 0.02
C ILE A 273 14.44 -10.01 -0.05
N MET A 274 14.70 -9.08 0.88
CA MET A 274 15.97 -8.40 1.00
C MET A 274 16.74 -8.93 2.20
N GLU A 275 18.00 -9.32 2.00
CA GLU A 275 18.91 -9.60 3.10
C GLU A 275 19.43 -8.29 3.70
N MET A 276 19.23 -8.12 5.01
CA MET A 276 19.81 -7.03 5.78
C MET A 276 21.13 -7.46 6.42
N PRO A 277 22.23 -6.72 6.18
CA PRO A 277 23.48 -6.89 6.93
C PRO A 277 23.22 -6.80 8.43
N ALA A 278 23.96 -7.57 9.24
CA ALA A 278 23.75 -7.62 10.69
C ALA A 278 23.80 -6.24 11.38
N THR A 279 24.56 -5.29 10.81
CA THR A 279 24.69 -3.91 11.29
C THR A 279 23.47 -3.03 11.00
N MET A 280 22.61 -3.41 10.05
CA MET A 280 21.39 -2.69 9.65
C MET A 280 20.11 -3.40 10.12
N ARG A 281 20.23 -4.56 10.79
CA ARG A 281 19.07 -5.29 11.29
C ARG A 281 18.40 -4.49 12.41
N PRO A 282 17.11 -4.20 12.31
CA PRO A 282 16.39 -3.57 13.41
C PRO A 282 16.43 -4.49 14.65
N PRO A 283 16.68 -3.94 15.85
CA PRO A 283 16.49 -4.64 17.11
C PRO A 283 15.14 -5.37 17.18
N THR A 284 15.09 -6.50 17.89
CA THR A 284 13.84 -7.28 18.06
C THR A 284 12.73 -6.51 18.79
N GLU A 285 13.06 -5.43 19.47
CA GLU A 285 12.09 -4.54 20.14
C GLU A 285 11.41 -3.54 19.19
N ASP A 286 11.89 -3.42 17.96
CA ASP A 286 11.35 -2.53 16.93
C ASP A 286 10.21 -3.18 16.13
N VAL A 287 10.03 -4.51 16.25
CA VAL A 287 8.90 -5.23 15.64
C VAL A 287 7.70 -5.31 16.58
N PHE A 288 6.51 -5.35 16.00
CA PHE A 288 5.24 -5.53 16.70
C PHE A 288 4.38 -6.60 16.03
N ALA A 289 3.34 -7.07 16.73
CA ALA A 289 2.36 -7.97 16.16
C ALA A 289 1.30 -7.17 15.42
N PHE A 290 0.73 -7.69 14.33
CA PHE A 290 -0.34 -6.98 13.63
C PHE A 290 -1.54 -6.68 14.55
N THR A 291 -1.81 -7.57 15.51
CA THR A 291 -2.83 -7.39 16.56
C THR A 291 -2.50 -6.34 17.62
N ASP A 292 -1.27 -5.80 17.66
CA ASP A 292 -0.90 -4.69 18.56
C ASP A 292 -1.51 -3.36 18.06
N ILE A 293 -2.09 -3.35 16.85
CA ILE A 293 -2.73 -2.22 16.21
C ILE A 293 -4.24 -2.45 16.12
N ASP A 294 -5.04 -1.46 16.51
CA ASP A 294 -6.48 -1.44 16.26
C ASP A 294 -6.80 -0.59 15.03
N PHE A 295 -7.31 -1.20 13.96
CA PHE A 295 -7.73 -0.42 12.78
C PHE A 295 -9.09 0.24 12.94
N ALA A 296 -9.93 -0.24 13.88
CA ALA A 296 -11.25 0.33 14.11
C ALA A 296 -11.18 1.76 14.66
N MET A 297 -10.06 2.15 15.26
CA MET A 297 -9.83 3.51 15.75
C MET A 297 -9.48 4.52 14.65
N LEU A 298 -9.14 4.07 13.44
CA LEU A 298 -8.61 4.95 12.38
C LEU A 298 -9.53 6.14 12.07
N PRO A 299 -10.87 6.01 11.99
CA PRO A 299 -11.75 7.16 11.77
C PRO A 299 -11.64 8.21 12.89
N ALA A 300 -11.66 7.78 14.16
CA ALA A 300 -11.53 8.68 15.30
C ALA A 300 -10.15 9.36 15.34
N LEU A 301 -9.10 8.60 15.01
CA LEU A 301 -7.74 9.08 14.94
C LEU A 301 -7.53 10.13 13.84
N LYS A 302 -8.12 9.92 12.65
CA LYS A 302 -8.12 10.89 11.55
C LYS A 302 -8.84 12.18 11.94
N ALA A 303 -10.00 12.06 12.58
CA ALA A 303 -10.76 13.22 13.06
C ALA A 303 -9.95 14.04 14.09
N ALA A 304 -9.34 13.37 15.08
CA ALA A 304 -8.49 14.02 16.07
C ALA A 304 -7.27 14.71 15.44
N ALA A 305 -6.64 14.10 14.45
CA ALA A 305 -5.51 14.71 13.75
C ALA A 305 -5.92 15.96 12.96
N LEU A 306 -7.05 15.93 12.25
CA LEU A 306 -7.59 17.08 11.52
C LEU A 306 -7.99 18.21 12.48
N GLU A 307 -8.59 17.88 13.63
CA GLU A 307 -8.93 18.84 14.68
C GLU A 307 -7.68 19.52 15.26
N LYS A 308 -6.60 18.76 15.48
CA LYS A 308 -5.32 19.32 15.98
C LYS A 308 -4.63 20.22 14.98
N VAL A 309 -4.72 19.90 13.69
CA VAL A 309 -4.18 20.74 12.62
C VAL A 309 -5.02 22.01 12.46
N ASN A 310 -6.35 21.90 12.56
CA ASN A 310 -7.30 23.02 12.51
C ASN A 310 -7.11 23.97 11.31
N GLU A 311 -6.80 23.43 10.14
CA GLU A 311 -6.60 24.20 8.90
C GLU A 311 -7.60 23.78 7.81
N PRO A 312 -8.34 24.72 7.21
CA PRO A 312 -9.32 24.39 6.18
C PRO A 312 -8.70 23.70 4.96
N GLY A 313 -9.41 22.69 4.44
CA GLY A 313 -9.01 21.99 3.21
C GLY A 313 -7.92 20.93 3.39
N MET A 314 -7.38 20.77 4.60
CA MET A 314 -6.41 19.72 4.89
C MET A 314 -7.05 18.34 4.88
N ARG A 315 -6.25 17.33 4.49
CA ARG A 315 -6.65 15.93 4.48
C ARG A 315 -5.54 15.07 5.08
N VAL A 316 -5.92 13.93 5.64
CA VAL A 316 -4.95 12.88 5.93
C VAL A 316 -4.48 12.33 4.58
N LEU A 317 -3.17 12.29 4.39
CA LEU A 317 -2.53 11.85 3.14
C LEU A 317 -1.94 10.45 3.29
N LYS A 318 -1.55 10.09 4.51
CA LYS A 318 -0.83 8.87 4.85
C LYS A 318 -0.94 8.60 6.34
N ILE A 319 -1.10 7.34 6.72
CA ILE A 319 -1.06 6.90 8.11
C ILE A 319 -0.01 5.81 8.23
N VAL A 320 0.90 5.93 9.18
CA VAL A 320 1.96 4.95 9.42
C VAL A 320 1.84 4.47 10.85
N ALA A 321 1.75 3.16 11.06
CA ALA A 321 2.05 2.55 12.34
C ALA A 321 3.43 1.91 12.28
N ASN A 322 4.26 2.30 13.22
CA ASN A 322 5.57 1.72 13.43
C ASN A 322 5.99 1.94 14.88
N ARG A 323 7.16 1.42 15.24
CA ARG A 323 7.84 1.77 16.48
C ARG A 323 8.96 2.75 16.17
N PRO A 324 8.66 4.01 15.80
CA PRO A 324 9.68 4.93 15.42
C PRO A 324 10.45 5.29 16.69
N ILE A 325 11.75 5.44 16.53
CA ILE A 325 12.60 5.91 17.60
C ILE A 325 12.52 7.42 17.43
N THR A 326 11.53 8.05 18.06
CA THR A 326 11.23 9.50 17.92
C THR A 326 11.76 10.32 19.10
N SER A 327 12.16 9.66 20.18
CA SER A 327 12.69 10.23 21.41
C SER A 327 13.79 9.33 21.99
N ILE A 328 14.47 9.81 23.02
CA ILE A 328 15.41 9.02 23.82
C ILE A 328 14.67 7.86 24.49
N GLY A 329 15.23 6.64 24.43
CA GLY A 329 14.70 5.45 25.09
C GLY A 329 14.08 4.43 24.14
N THR A 330 13.36 3.45 24.70
CA THR A 330 12.88 2.30 23.93
C THR A 330 11.80 2.71 22.92
N PRO A 331 11.90 2.32 21.64
CA PRO A 331 10.87 2.58 20.63
C PRO A 331 9.48 2.14 21.09
N GLN A 332 8.51 3.05 20.99
CA GLN A 332 7.11 2.77 21.29
C GLN A 332 6.29 2.70 20.01
N LEU A 333 5.32 1.80 19.96
CA LEU A 333 4.36 1.74 18.85
C LEU A 333 3.55 3.04 18.86
N VAL A 334 3.52 3.73 17.72
CA VAL A 334 2.72 4.95 17.54
C VAL A 334 2.08 4.94 16.16
N TRP A 335 1.04 5.74 16.02
CA TRP A 335 0.50 6.16 14.75
C TRP A 335 1.08 7.51 14.35
N THR A 336 1.51 7.65 13.11
CA THR A 336 1.93 8.92 12.52
C THR A 336 1.03 9.23 11.34
N LEU A 337 0.25 10.30 11.43
CA LEU A 337 -0.62 10.79 10.38
C LEU A 337 0.05 11.96 9.68
N THR A 338 0.26 11.84 8.37
CA THR A 338 0.67 12.97 7.54
C THR A 338 -0.59 13.69 7.09
N VAL A 339 -0.75 14.95 7.50
CA VAL A 339 -1.90 15.79 7.19
C VAL A 339 -1.43 16.93 6.32
N GLY A 340 -2.09 17.20 5.19
CA GLY A 340 -1.68 18.29 4.31
C GLY A 340 -2.61 18.49 3.12
N ASP A 341 -2.22 19.42 2.26
CA ASP A 341 -2.85 19.64 0.97
C ASP A 341 -2.26 18.64 -0.05
N PRO A 342 -3.08 17.78 -0.68
CA PRO A 342 -2.61 16.87 -1.73
C PRO A 342 -1.84 17.58 -2.85
N ALA A 343 -2.17 18.84 -3.15
CA ALA A 343 -1.50 19.64 -4.18
C ALA A 343 -0.08 20.11 -3.78
N LYS A 344 0.28 20.02 -2.48
CA LYS A 344 1.57 20.45 -1.93
C LYS A 344 2.39 19.27 -1.38
N GLN A 345 2.10 18.06 -1.83
CA GLN A 345 2.89 16.89 -1.46
C GLN A 345 4.33 17.02 -1.96
N GLY A 346 5.26 16.58 -1.11
CA GLY A 346 6.66 16.49 -1.44
C GLY A 346 6.89 15.45 -2.53
N ASN A 347 8.02 15.57 -3.22
CA ASN A 347 8.41 14.64 -4.27
C ASN A 347 9.78 14.06 -3.93
N TRP A 348 9.82 12.75 -3.70
CA TRP A 348 11.04 12.04 -3.31
C TRP A 348 12.10 12.03 -4.43
N ILE A 349 11.69 12.11 -5.71
CA ILE A 349 12.61 12.19 -6.85
C ILE A 349 13.32 13.55 -6.84
N THR A 350 12.58 14.62 -6.58
CA THR A 350 13.15 15.98 -6.51
C THR A 350 13.65 16.35 -5.11
N ARG A 351 13.56 15.42 -4.14
CA ARG A 351 13.87 15.62 -2.71
C ARG A 351 13.22 16.88 -2.14
N THR A 352 12.04 17.23 -2.63
CA THR A 352 11.29 18.38 -2.13
C THR A 352 10.44 17.88 -0.97
N GLU A 353 10.65 18.43 0.22
CA GLU A 353 9.76 18.16 1.35
C GLU A 353 8.36 18.73 1.05
N GLY A 354 7.33 17.98 1.43
CA GLY A 354 5.94 18.42 1.31
C GLY A 354 5.57 19.39 2.42
N GLU A 355 4.63 20.28 2.14
CA GLU A 355 4.07 21.18 3.15
C GLU A 355 2.96 20.46 3.92
N ALA A 356 3.36 19.50 4.75
CA ALA A 356 2.45 18.65 5.54
C ALA A 356 2.83 18.60 7.02
N TRP A 357 1.81 18.58 7.87
CA TRP A 357 1.92 18.31 9.30
C TRP A 357 2.14 16.82 9.53
N GLN A 358 2.85 16.48 10.61
CA GLN A 358 2.87 15.12 11.12
C GLN A 358 2.23 15.10 12.51
N VAL A 359 1.15 14.34 12.66
CA VAL A 359 0.47 14.15 13.94
C VAL A 359 0.84 12.76 14.45
N VAL A 360 1.50 12.70 15.60
CA VAL A 360 1.92 11.46 16.25
C VAL A 360 0.95 11.15 17.39
N ALA A 361 0.45 9.92 17.44
CA ALA A 361 -0.53 9.47 18.41
C ALA A 361 -0.17 8.09 18.99
N SER A 362 -0.60 7.82 20.21
CA SER A 362 -0.43 6.51 20.85
C SER A 362 -1.28 5.43 20.15
N PRO A 363 -1.03 4.13 20.41
CA PRO A 363 -1.88 3.05 19.89
C PRO A 363 -3.33 3.13 20.36
N ALA A 364 -3.62 3.87 21.44
CA ALA A 364 -4.97 4.13 21.94
C ALA A 364 -5.62 5.38 21.32
N GLY A 365 -4.88 6.15 20.50
CA GLY A 365 -5.39 7.28 19.73
C GLY A 365 -5.22 8.63 20.41
N GLU A 366 -4.49 8.68 21.53
CA GLU A 366 -4.13 9.93 22.19
C GLU A 366 -3.06 10.65 21.37
N ILE A 367 -3.31 11.91 21.01
CA ILE A 367 -2.32 12.71 20.27
C ILE A 367 -1.16 13.08 21.19
N LEU A 368 0.01 12.55 20.90
CA LEU A 368 1.25 12.75 21.65
C LEU A 368 1.97 14.02 21.21
N ARG A 369 2.00 14.30 19.90
CA ARG A 369 2.78 15.40 19.32
C ARG A 369 2.24 15.83 17.96
N VAL A 370 2.42 17.10 17.63
CA VAL A 370 2.14 17.68 16.30
C VAL A 370 3.40 18.37 15.79
N ILE A 371 3.87 17.98 14.61
CA ILE A 371 5.05 18.53 13.93
C ILE A 371 4.56 19.45 12.81
N LEU A 372 5.04 20.69 12.81
CA LEU A 372 4.68 21.69 11.81
C LEU A 372 5.34 21.41 10.45
N PRO A 373 4.66 21.74 9.34
CA PRO A 373 5.23 21.65 8.00
C PRO A 373 6.41 22.61 7.86
N PRO A 374 7.38 22.32 6.98
CA PRO A 374 8.63 23.08 6.86
C PRO A 374 8.45 24.59 6.75
N GLY A 375 7.53 25.07 5.92
CA GLY A 375 7.28 26.50 5.71
C GLY A 375 6.62 27.22 6.89
N ARG A 376 6.10 26.48 7.88
CA ARG A 376 5.52 27.02 9.12
C ARG A 376 6.41 26.82 10.34
N ARG A 377 7.54 26.13 10.19
CA ARG A 377 8.52 26.04 11.28
C ARG A 377 9.10 27.44 11.50
N PRO A 378 9.09 27.95 12.73
CA PRO A 378 9.67 29.27 13.00
C PRO A 378 11.16 29.24 12.69
N SER A 379 11.62 30.26 11.96
CA SER A 379 13.04 30.52 11.76
C SER A 379 13.59 31.10 13.06
N VAL A 380 14.63 30.47 13.60
CA VAL A 380 15.36 30.97 14.77
C VAL A 380 16.75 31.35 14.32
N ASP A 381 17.15 32.59 14.61
CA ASP A 381 18.54 32.98 14.49
C ASP A 381 19.32 32.36 15.65
N TRP A 382 19.91 31.19 15.42
CA TRP A 382 20.68 30.44 16.41
C TRP A 382 21.86 31.22 16.99
N TRP A 383 22.28 32.29 16.32
CA TRP A 383 23.50 33.01 16.64
C TRP A 383 23.26 34.21 17.56
N THR A 384 22.11 34.29 18.22
CA THR A 384 21.92 35.21 19.35
C THR A 384 22.32 34.54 20.66
N PRO A 385 22.85 35.29 21.65
CA PRO A 385 23.20 34.73 22.96
C PRO A 385 22.04 33.99 23.64
N ALA A 386 20.83 34.53 23.53
CA ALA A 386 19.63 33.91 24.09
C ALA A 386 19.32 32.56 23.41
N ASN A 387 19.27 32.53 22.07
CA ASN A 387 18.88 31.31 21.35
C ASN A 387 19.93 30.19 21.47
N LEU A 388 21.22 30.53 21.50
CA LEU A 388 22.28 29.55 21.74
C LEU A 388 22.19 28.95 23.14
N ARG A 389 21.86 29.77 24.15
CA ARG A 389 21.62 29.30 25.51
C ARG A 389 20.39 28.40 25.60
N ASP A 390 19.30 28.78 24.94
CA ASP A 390 18.08 27.97 24.89
C ASP A 390 18.33 26.58 24.27
N VAL A 391 19.24 26.46 23.29
CA VAL A 391 19.65 25.16 22.72
C VAL A 391 20.38 24.30 23.74
N ILE A 392 21.35 24.87 24.44
CA ILE A 392 22.15 24.16 25.45
C ILE A 392 21.23 23.72 26.60
N ASP A 393 20.39 24.61 27.11
CA ASP A 393 19.42 24.32 28.18
C ASP A 393 18.43 23.23 27.73
N ARG A 394 18.08 23.18 26.44
CA ARG A 394 17.25 22.10 25.90
C ARG A 394 17.98 20.77 25.83
N LEU A 395 19.24 20.76 25.40
CA LEU A 395 20.05 19.54 25.43
C LEU A 395 20.17 18.99 26.87
N VAL A 396 20.40 19.86 27.85
CA VAL A 396 20.50 19.49 29.27
C VAL A 396 19.17 19.01 29.84
N SER A 397 18.04 19.58 29.43
CA SER A 397 16.71 19.12 29.90
C SER A 397 16.23 17.84 29.20
N THR A 398 16.70 17.59 27.97
CA THR A 398 16.32 16.41 27.18
C THR A 398 17.17 15.19 27.54
N PHE A 399 18.47 15.37 27.75
CA PHE A 399 19.41 14.28 28.03
C PHE A 399 19.95 14.35 29.46
N PRO A 400 20.15 13.19 30.13
CA PRO A 400 20.95 13.17 31.36
C PRO A 400 22.31 13.84 31.13
N VAL A 401 22.83 14.58 32.12
CA VAL A 401 24.15 15.25 31.99
C VAL A 401 25.26 14.26 31.62
N SER A 402 25.17 13.02 32.12
CA SER A 402 26.09 11.92 31.84
C SER A 402 25.86 11.20 30.50
N HIS A 403 24.93 11.67 29.67
CA HIS A 403 24.62 11.05 28.40
C HIS A 403 25.77 11.27 27.38
N PRO A 404 26.30 10.23 26.73
CA PRO A 404 27.45 10.39 25.85
C PRO A 404 27.07 10.92 24.45
N PHE A 405 27.75 11.99 24.04
CA PHE A 405 27.71 12.63 22.73
C PHE A 405 29.04 12.46 22.01
N ARG A 406 28.99 12.26 20.70
CA ARG A 406 30.17 12.25 19.83
C ARG A 406 30.40 13.63 19.21
N GLU A 407 29.33 14.26 18.75
CA GLU A 407 29.36 15.61 18.19
C GLU A 407 28.03 16.32 18.40
N ILE A 408 28.09 17.65 18.58
CA ILE A 408 26.92 18.53 18.52
C ILE A 408 27.24 19.62 17.50
N VAL A 409 26.45 19.67 16.44
CA VAL A 409 26.59 20.57 15.30
C VAL A 409 25.41 21.53 15.27
N LEU A 410 25.66 22.83 15.15
CA LEU A 410 24.62 23.84 14.93
C LEU A 410 24.93 24.55 13.61
N ASP A 411 23.92 24.76 12.77
CA ASP A 411 24.01 25.52 11.52
C ASP A 411 22.72 26.35 11.29
N PRO A 412 22.67 27.23 10.26
CA PRO A 412 21.50 28.07 10.03
C PRO A 412 20.19 27.31 9.77
N GLN A 413 20.26 26.03 9.37
CA GLN A 413 19.10 25.19 9.10
C GLN A 413 18.62 24.44 10.34
N GLY A 414 19.47 24.29 11.36
CA GLY A 414 19.14 23.64 12.61
C GLY A 414 20.37 23.08 13.32
N GLY A 415 20.14 22.32 14.39
CA GLY A 415 21.18 21.56 15.05
C GLY A 415 21.06 20.06 14.81
N ARG A 416 22.17 19.36 14.99
CA ARG A 416 22.25 17.90 15.01
C ARG A 416 23.18 17.45 16.11
N ALA A 417 22.85 16.37 16.79
CA ALA A 417 23.72 15.74 17.79
C ALA A 417 23.87 14.26 17.48
N HIS A 418 25.09 13.73 17.51
CA HIS A 418 25.32 12.29 17.48
C HIS A 418 25.54 11.83 18.92
N ALA A 419 24.65 10.99 19.43
CA ALA A 419 24.69 10.53 20.83
C ALA A 419 24.39 9.03 20.93
N VAL A 420 24.78 8.42 22.05
CA VAL A 420 24.46 7.02 22.35
C VAL A 420 22.95 6.87 22.48
N ASP A 421 22.37 5.76 22.01
CA ASP A 421 20.96 5.50 22.22
C ASP A 421 20.71 5.17 23.69
N GLY A 422 19.81 5.92 24.34
CA GLY A 422 19.44 5.67 25.73
C GLY A 422 18.80 4.29 25.98
N GLY A 423 18.27 3.63 24.93
CA GLY A 423 17.73 2.28 24.99
C GLY A 423 18.76 1.16 24.81
N ASP A 424 19.84 1.41 24.06
CA ASP A 424 20.92 0.43 23.80
C ASP A 424 22.29 1.15 23.75
N PRO A 425 23.17 0.93 24.74
CA PRO A 425 24.47 1.60 24.83
C PRO A 425 25.49 1.14 23.78
N THR A 426 25.14 0.21 22.89
CA THR A 426 25.96 -0.21 21.73
C THR A 426 25.56 0.49 20.43
N LEU A 427 24.48 1.29 20.47
CA LEU A 427 23.98 2.05 19.35
C LEU A 427 24.23 3.53 19.55
N TRP A 428 24.47 4.23 18.44
CA TRP A 428 24.45 5.67 18.39
C TRP A 428 23.44 6.15 17.34
N ARG A 429 22.91 7.35 17.55
CA ARG A 429 21.94 7.98 16.67
C ARG A 429 22.25 9.43 16.44
N GLU A 430 21.77 9.94 15.31
CA GLU A 430 21.66 11.37 15.07
C GLU A 430 20.33 11.87 15.62
N PHE A 431 20.37 13.00 16.34
CA PHE A 431 19.22 13.73 16.85
C PHE A 431 19.16 15.08 16.13
N SER A 432 18.04 15.40 15.51
CA SER A 432 17.74 16.72 14.96
C SER A 432 17.29 17.66 16.08
N ILE A 433 17.91 18.83 16.15
CA ILE A 433 17.63 19.90 17.10
C ILE A 433 16.99 21.03 16.31
N THR A 434 15.75 21.37 16.65
CA THR A 434 14.97 22.44 16.03
C THR A 434 14.68 23.54 17.04
N ALA A 435 14.09 24.64 16.58
CA ALA A 435 13.69 25.77 17.43
C ALA A 435 12.89 25.37 18.67
N HIS A 436 12.15 24.26 18.64
CA HIS A 436 11.24 23.85 19.73
C HIS A 436 11.38 22.41 20.20
N ASP A 437 12.15 21.57 19.51
CA ASP A 437 12.16 20.13 19.75
C ASP A 437 13.53 19.51 19.47
N ILE A 438 13.84 18.44 20.20
CA ILE A 438 14.94 17.52 19.89
C ILE A 438 14.32 16.17 19.59
N SER A 439 14.53 15.67 18.38
CA SER A 439 13.98 14.39 17.95
C SER A 439 15.00 13.59 17.18
N VAL A 440 14.89 12.28 17.21
CA VAL A 440 15.81 11.39 16.49
C VAL A 440 15.64 11.58 14.98
N SER A 441 16.77 11.70 14.27
CA SER A 441 16.85 11.80 12.82
C SER A 441 16.60 10.45 12.17
N SER A 442 15.90 10.43 11.04
CA SER A 442 15.63 9.21 10.28
C SER A 442 16.81 8.73 9.43
N ILE A 443 17.89 9.52 9.34
CA ILE A 443 18.97 9.33 8.36
C ILE A 443 20.29 8.88 9.03
N GLY A 444 20.45 9.05 10.35
CA GLY A 444 21.73 8.85 11.04
C GLY A 444 21.66 7.89 12.23
N GLY A 445 22.53 6.89 12.23
CA GLY A 445 22.78 6.00 13.36
C GLY A 445 23.58 4.76 12.98
N GLY A 446 24.05 4.02 13.97
CA GLY A 446 24.80 2.80 13.77
C GLY A 446 25.23 2.14 15.06
N ARG A 447 25.95 1.02 14.93
CA ARG A 447 26.63 0.38 16.05
C ARG A 447 27.97 1.07 16.30
N HIS A 448 28.39 1.09 17.56
CA HIS A 448 29.75 1.43 17.96
C HIS A 448 30.29 0.38 18.93
N ASP A 449 31.60 0.19 18.94
CA ASP A 449 32.28 -0.82 19.77
C ASP A 449 32.47 -0.38 21.23
N GLY A 450 31.75 0.67 21.67
CA GLY A 450 31.86 1.29 22.99
C GLY A 450 32.10 2.80 22.94
N VAL A 451 32.00 3.45 24.10
CA VAL A 451 32.27 4.88 24.30
C VAL A 451 33.78 5.05 24.46
N ASP A 452 34.46 5.51 23.41
CA ASP A 452 35.91 5.78 23.41
C ASP A 452 36.23 7.25 23.75
N GLY A 453 37.51 7.63 23.64
CA GLY A 453 37.97 9.00 23.94
C GLY A 453 37.39 10.11 23.02
N THR A 454 36.63 9.76 21.98
CA THR A 454 35.97 10.74 21.09
C THR A 454 34.59 11.17 21.60
N TRP A 455 34.05 10.48 22.59
CA TRP A 455 32.76 10.79 23.21
C TRP A 455 32.92 11.70 24.42
N PHE A 456 31.96 12.59 24.65
CA PHE A 456 31.90 13.52 25.78
C PHE A 456 30.49 13.61 26.35
N THR A 457 30.38 14.12 27.56
CA THR A 457 29.12 14.35 28.28
C THR A 457 28.83 15.85 28.35
N LEU A 458 27.59 16.25 28.68
CA LEU A 458 27.23 17.68 28.65
C LEU A 458 27.98 18.52 29.68
N ASP A 459 28.44 17.93 30.78
CA ASP A 459 29.35 18.56 31.77
C ASP A 459 30.68 19.00 31.15
N ALA A 460 31.15 18.34 30.10
CA ALA A 460 32.37 18.70 29.41
C ALA A 460 32.23 20.03 28.63
N LEU A 461 31.00 20.56 28.52
CA LEU A 461 30.71 21.87 27.95
C LEU A 461 30.71 23.01 29.00
N ASP A 462 30.93 22.73 30.29
CA ASP A 462 30.88 23.74 31.37
C ASP A 462 31.80 24.95 31.13
N GLY A 463 32.92 24.77 30.43
CA GLY A 463 33.84 25.85 30.06
C GLY A 463 33.33 26.77 28.95
N TYR A 464 32.31 26.36 28.20
CA TYR A 464 31.75 27.09 27.06
C TYR A 464 30.47 27.82 27.48
N SER A 465 30.61 28.82 28.36
CA SER A 465 29.50 29.74 28.62
C SER A 465 29.12 30.50 27.34
N THR A 466 27.91 31.04 27.27
CA THR A 466 27.48 31.87 26.13
C THR A 466 28.48 32.99 25.88
N GLU A 467 28.94 33.68 26.93
CA GLU A 467 29.92 34.77 26.82
C GLU A 467 31.25 34.29 26.21
N VAL A 468 31.74 33.12 26.63
CA VAL A 468 32.95 32.51 26.06
C VAL A 468 32.75 32.18 24.59
N ILE A 469 31.63 31.55 24.22
CA ILE A 469 31.37 31.20 22.81
C ILE A 469 31.35 32.45 21.94
N PHE A 470 30.70 33.53 22.38
CA PHE A 470 30.63 34.77 21.60
C PHE A 470 31.99 35.49 21.52
N ASP A 471 32.83 35.46 22.55
CA ASP A 471 34.22 35.94 22.46
C ASP A 471 35.02 35.16 21.40
N LEU A 472 34.91 33.82 21.40
CA LEU A 472 35.58 32.98 20.41
C LEU A 472 35.06 33.23 18.98
N VAL A 473 33.75 33.47 18.83
CA VAL A 473 33.14 33.88 17.56
C VAL A 473 33.72 35.21 17.08
N SER A 474 33.77 36.23 17.94
CA SER A 474 34.35 37.54 17.60
C SER A 474 35.80 37.43 17.15
N ARG A 475 36.64 36.70 17.91
CA ARG A 475 38.05 36.44 17.55
C ARG A 475 38.19 35.69 16.22
N THR A 476 37.26 34.76 15.96
CA THR A 476 37.21 34.02 14.68
C THR A 476 36.96 34.97 13.51
N PHE A 477 35.98 35.86 13.62
CA PHE A 477 35.69 36.87 12.59
C PHE A 477 36.87 37.83 12.36
N GLU A 478 37.46 38.34 13.43
CA GLU A 478 38.65 39.21 13.36
C GLU A 478 39.81 38.51 12.65
N THR A 479 40.06 37.24 13.00
CA THR A 479 41.14 36.45 12.42
C THR A 479 40.91 36.12 10.96
N MET A 480 39.66 35.80 10.60
CA MET A 480 39.27 35.39 9.26
C MET A 480 39.27 36.54 8.25
N ASN A 481 39.14 37.78 8.73
CA ASN A 481 39.09 38.98 7.91
C ASN A 481 38.12 38.84 6.71
N LEU A 482 36.94 38.29 7.01
CA LEU A 482 35.83 38.13 6.07
C LEU A 482 34.76 39.20 6.38
N PRO A 483 34.86 40.40 5.78
CA PRO A 483 33.81 41.41 5.92
C PRO A 483 32.48 40.84 5.41
N ASP A 484 31.40 41.11 6.14
CA ASP A 484 30.05 40.59 5.86
C ASP A 484 29.93 39.06 5.83
N GLY A 485 30.86 38.35 6.47
CA GLY A 485 30.75 36.91 6.70
C GLY A 485 29.66 36.57 7.71
N TYR A 486 29.17 35.33 7.65
CA TYR A 486 28.24 34.78 8.63
C TYR A 486 28.75 33.45 9.18
N ILE A 487 28.28 33.07 10.36
CA ILE A 487 28.55 31.75 10.95
C ILE A 487 27.76 30.71 10.16
N SER A 488 28.46 29.82 9.47
CA SER A 488 27.83 28.73 8.74
C SER A 488 27.71 27.46 9.58
N ARG A 489 28.55 27.30 10.61
CA ARG A 489 28.51 26.14 11.52
C ARG A 489 29.25 26.38 12.84
N LEU A 490 28.69 25.86 13.93
CA LEU A 490 29.39 25.58 15.19
C LEU A 490 29.44 24.06 15.42
N THR A 491 30.55 23.54 15.93
CA THR A 491 30.67 22.11 16.24
C THR A 491 31.43 21.85 17.52
N PHE A 492 30.78 21.21 18.48
CA PHE A 492 31.39 20.67 19.70
C PHE A 492 31.77 19.20 19.49
N SER A 493 33.02 18.85 19.73
CA SER A 493 33.51 17.46 19.64
C SER A 493 34.80 17.27 20.45
N ARG A 494 35.23 16.03 20.71
CA ARG A 494 36.57 15.72 21.25
C ARG A 494 37.62 15.46 20.18
N GLY A 495 37.40 15.98 18.98
CA GLY A 495 38.30 15.82 17.85
C GLY A 495 37.57 15.51 16.56
N ASN A 496 38.25 15.76 15.44
CA ASN A 496 37.81 15.39 14.11
C ASN A 496 38.95 14.66 13.38
N THR A 497 38.80 14.42 12.08
CA THR A 497 39.83 13.75 11.26
C THR A 497 41.19 14.47 11.28
N TRP A 498 41.21 15.77 11.55
CA TRP A 498 42.37 16.65 11.39
C TRP A 498 42.96 17.12 12.72
N VAL A 499 42.14 17.26 13.75
CA VAL A 499 42.51 17.87 15.04
C VAL A 499 42.10 16.95 16.16
N ARG A 500 43.04 16.69 17.08
CA ARG A 500 42.77 16.04 18.36
C ARG A 500 43.20 16.96 19.50
N PRO A 501 42.27 17.41 20.34
CA PRO A 501 42.57 18.29 21.45
C PRO A 501 43.45 17.59 22.50
N PRO A 502 44.35 18.32 23.18
CA PRO A 502 45.12 17.80 24.30
C PRO A 502 44.19 17.23 25.38
N GLU A 503 44.61 16.11 25.98
CA GLU A 503 43.92 15.48 27.13
C GLU A 503 42.45 15.09 26.86
N GLY A 504 42.02 15.03 25.59
CA GLY A 504 40.65 14.69 25.23
C GLY A 504 39.62 15.74 25.65
N ARG A 505 40.01 17.02 25.79
CA ARG A 505 39.09 18.13 26.07
C ARG A 505 38.09 18.31 24.91
N VAL A 506 36.92 18.85 25.18
CA VAL A 506 35.99 19.25 24.10
C VAL A 506 36.55 20.51 23.42
N MET A 507 36.47 20.54 22.09
CA MET A 507 36.82 21.69 21.26
C MET A 507 35.57 22.25 20.57
N LEU A 508 35.59 23.55 20.28
CA LEU A 508 34.58 24.27 19.51
C LEU A 508 35.18 24.68 18.16
N GLU A 509 34.70 24.08 17.08
CA GLU A 509 34.98 24.54 15.72
C GLU A 509 33.94 25.59 15.30
N ILE A 510 34.43 26.73 14.80
CA ILE A 510 33.61 27.85 14.31
C ILE A 510 33.94 28.03 12.83
N ARG A 511 32.94 27.81 11.98
CA ARG A 511 33.06 27.98 10.52
C ARG A 511 32.34 29.25 10.08
N VAL A 512 33.04 30.05 9.30
CA VAL A 512 32.53 31.32 8.75
C VAL A 512 32.62 31.32 7.24
N GLU A 513 31.59 31.84 6.58
CA GLU A 513 31.48 31.85 5.12
C GLU A 513 30.97 33.20 4.61
N HIS A 514 31.38 33.55 3.39
CA HIS A 514 30.85 34.66 2.60
C HIS A 514 30.91 34.30 1.11
N GLY A 515 29.75 33.99 0.52
CA GLY A 515 29.68 33.49 -0.86
C GLY A 515 30.46 32.17 -1.03
N MET A 516 31.45 32.16 -1.93
CA MET A 516 32.31 30.99 -2.19
C MET A 516 33.57 30.94 -1.30
N ARG A 517 33.80 31.97 -0.45
CA ARG A 517 34.96 32.05 0.44
C ARG A 517 34.55 31.60 1.83
N GLY A 518 35.40 30.83 2.50
CA GLY A 518 35.07 30.34 3.83
C GLY A 518 36.23 29.65 4.53
N GLY A 519 36.25 29.77 5.86
CA GLY A 519 37.29 29.20 6.69
C GLY A 519 36.72 28.66 8.01
N ARG A 520 37.60 28.01 8.79
CA ARG A 520 37.28 27.58 10.16
C ARG A 520 38.42 27.85 11.13
N LEU A 521 38.09 28.15 12.39
CA LEU A 521 39.00 28.06 13.53
C LEU A 521 38.45 27.07 14.55
N THR A 522 39.36 26.36 15.22
CA THR A 522 39.03 25.42 16.30
C THR A 522 39.63 25.89 17.61
N TRP A 523 38.82 25.97 18.65
CA TRP A 523 39.18 26.58 19.93
C TRP A 523 38.92 25.63 21.11
N LEU A 524 39.76 25.74 22.14
CA LEU A 524 39.42 25.31 23.49
C LEU A 524 38.67 26.42 24.24
N ALA A 525 37.92 26.05 25.28
CA ALA A 525 37.16 26.98 26.12
C ALA A 525 38.00 28.10 26.77
N ASP A 526 39.30 27.88 26.97
CA ASP A 526 40.23 28.88 27.52
C ASP A 526 40.75 29.87 26.47
N GLY A 527 40.30 29.77 25.22
CA GLY A 527 40.75 30.61 24.10
C GLY A 527 41.98 30.11 23.37
N THR A 528 42.51 28.92 23.71
CA THR A 528 43.61 28.32 22.95
C THR A 528 43.13 27.90 21.56
N GLU A 529 43.81 28.38 20.52
CA GLU A 529 43.61 27.95 19.13
C GLU A 529 44.27 26.60 18.90
N LEU A 530 43.52 25.65 18.34
CA LEU A 530 44.01 24.31 18.01
C LEU A 530 44.32 24.15 16.52
N ASP A 531 43.54 24.81 15.66
CA ASP A 531 43.65 24.68 14.21
C ASP A 531 42.95 25.84 13.48
N ARG A 532 43.41 26.11 12.27
CA ARG A 532 42.94 27.20 11.41
C ARG A 532 43.05 26.83 9.94
N VAL A 533 41.97 27.09 9.21
CA VAL A 533 41.92 26.98 7.74
C VAL A 533 41.37 28.29 7.17
N MET A 534 42.21 29.04 6.44
CA MET A 534 41.86 30.36 5.93
C MET A 534 41.00 30.31 4.63
N PRO A 535 40.24 31.38 4.31
CA PRO A 535 39.28 31.45 3.20
C PRO A 535 39.82 31.49 1.78
#